data_AF-A0A5E4QRZ5-F1
#
_entry.id   AF-A0A5E4QRZ5-F1
#
_cell.length_a   1.000
_cell.length_b   1.000
_cell.length_c   1.000
_cell.angle_alpha   90.00
_cell.angle_beta   90.00
_cell.angle_gamma   90.00
#
_symmetry.space_group_name_H-M   'P 1'
#
loop_
_entity.id
_entity.type
_entity.pdbx_description
1 polymer ?
#
loop_
_entity_poly.entity_id
_entity_poly.type
_entity_poly.pdbx_seq_one_letter_code
_entity_poly.pdbx_strand_id
1 'polypeptide(L)'
;MKLNRSCTEGVSNTTIRRIVAEGRSNRGVLSTPGKKRKGGKKTLNRFDLKLIRNKINEFYTVRKEIPTVIKLLQILREEINFNGERESLR
;
A
#
# COMPACT_ATOMS: atom_id res chain seq x y z
N MET A 1 27.14 27.39 -3.34
CA MET A 1 27.72 27.09 -2.01
C MET A 1 28.09 25.61 -1.94
N LYS A 2 29.39 25.29 -1.83
CA LYS A 2 29.89 23.92 -1.59
C LYS A 2 30.11 23.77 -0.08
N LEU A 3 29.20 23.11 0.64
CA LEU A 3 29.42 22.74 2.04
C LEU A 3 30.25 21.44 2.07
N ASN A 4 31.55 21.57 2.31
CA ASN A 4 32.42 20.48 2.74
C ASN A 4 32.87 20.79 4.17
N ARG A 5 32.09 20.36 5.17
CA ARG A 5 32.45 20.42 6.59
C ARG A 5 31.91 19.17 7.29
N SER A 6 32.68 18.08 7.24
CA SER A 6 32.31 16.80 7.86
C SER A 6 33.15 16.43 9.08
N CYS A 7 34.12 17.27 9.45
CA CYS A 7 34.98 17.01 10.61
C CYS A 7 34.51 17.73 11.89
N THR A 8 33.61 18.72 11.79
CA THR A 8 33.15 19.53 12.94
C THR A 8 31.83 19.05 13.53
N GLU A 9 31.10 18.23 12.78
CA GLU A 9 29.78 17.71 13.13
C GLU A 9 29.97 16.19 13.07
N GLY A 10 29.87 15.46 14.18
CA GLY A 10 30.17 14.01 14.29
C GLY A 10 29.24 13.08 13.51
N VAL A 11 28.95 13.42 12.27
CA VAL A 11 27.96 12.82 11.38
C VAL A 11 28.65 12.47 10.06
N SER A 12 28.34 11.29 9.53
CA SER A 12 28.97 10.83 8.29
C SER A 12 28.67 11.76 7.09
N ASN A 13 29.61 11.86 6.15
CA ASN A 13 29.42 12.53 4.87
C ASN A 13 28.18 12.03 4.10
N THR A 14 27.87 10.74 4.21
CA THR A 14 26.69 10.15 3.60
C THR A 14 25.39 10.67 4.20
N THR A 15 25.37 10.92 5.51
CA THR A 15 24.20 11.50 6.20
C THR A 15 23.97 12.95 5.75
N ILE A 16 25.04 13.76 5.68
CA ILE A 16 24.96 15.15 5.21
C ILE A 16 24.41 15.21 3.78
N ARG A 17 24.90 14.36 2.87
CA ARG A 17 24.40 14.28 1.49
C ARG A 17 22.92 13.92 1.43
N ARG A 18 22.46 12.99 2.27
CA ARG A 18 21.03 12.59 2.36
C ARG A 18 20.17 13.75 2.86
N ILE A 19 20.60 14.45 3.91
CA ILE A 19 19.89 15.60 4.48
C ILE A 19 19.78 16.73 3.45
N VAL A 20 20.86 17.06 2.75
CA VAL A 20 20.86 18.12 1.72
C VAL A 20 19.93 17.76 0.55
N ALA A 21 19.95 16.51 0.10
CA ALA A 21 19.05 16.03 -0.94
C ALA A 21 17.58 16.10 -0.50
N GLU A 22 17.28 15.65 0.72
CA GLU A 22 15.93 15.70 1.28
C GLU A 22 15.43 17.15 1.49
N GLY A 23 16.29 18.03 1.99
CA GLY A 23 15.98 19.46 2.19
C GLY A 23 15.66 20.19 0.88
N ARG A 24 16.36 19.88 -0.21
CA ARG A 24 16.06 20.43 -1.55
C ARG A 24 14.69 19.98 -2.06
N SER A 25 14.34 18.71 -1.87
CA SER A 25 13.07 18.16 -2.35
C SER A 25 11.87 18.57 -1.48
N ASN A 26 12.05 18.74 -0.17
CA ASN A 26 10.96 19.01 0.77
C ASN A 26 10.88 20.48 1.24
N ARG A 27 11.56 21.44 0.58
CA ARG A 27 11.66 22.86 0.98
C ARG A 27 12.07 23.04 2.46
N GLY A 28 12.96 22.20 2.96
CA GLY A 28 13.44 22.24 4.35
C GLY A 28 12.51 21.59 5.39
N VAL A 29 11.39 20.97 5.01
CA VAL A 29 10.54 20.20 5.94
C VAL A 29 11.11 18.80 6.11
N LEU A 30 11.62 18.51 7.31
CA LEU A 30 12.07 17.16 7.68
C LEU A 30 10.84 16.28 7.94
N SER A 31 10.69 15.22 7.15
CA SER A 31 9.62 14.24 7.34
C SER A 31 10.10 13.15 8.29
N THR A 32 9.23 12.68 9.20
CA THR A 32 9.60 11.63 10.14
C THR A 32 9.93 10.33 9.40
N PRO A 33 10.98 9.59 9.85
CA PRO A 33 11.32 8.29 9.28
C PRO A 33 10.09 7.38 9.27
N GLY A 34 9.73 6.87 8.09
CA GLY A 34 8.58 5.99 7.91
C GLY A 34 7.32 6.65 7.33
N LYS A 35 7.23 7.98 7.26
CA LYS A 35 6.05 8.67 6.71
C LYS A 35 5.78 8.34 5.23
N LYS A 36 6.82 8.03 4.45
CA LYS A 36 6.72 7.61 3.04
C LYS A 36 6.63 6.09 2.84
N ARG A 37 6.55 5.28 3.91
CA ARG A 37 6.32 3.83 3.74
C ARG A 37 4.92 3.65 3.16
N LYS A 38 4.82 2.97 2.02
CA LYS A 38 3.52 2.55 1.48
C LYS A 38 2.86 1.66 2.54
N GLY A 39 1.61 1.96 2.88
CA GLY A 39 0.88 1.27 3.95
C GLY A 39 0.87 -0.25 3.75
N GLY A 40 0.80 -0.99 4.86
CA GLY A 40 0.75 -2.46 4.84
C GLY A 40 -0.47 -3.00 4.08
N LYS A 41 -0.43 -4.29 3.74
CA LYS A 41 -1.56 -5.00 3.13
C LYS A 41 -2.81 -4.77 3.99
N LYS A 42 -3.91 -4.31 3.39
CA LYS A 42 -5.20 -4.21 4.09
C LYS A 42 -5.61 -5.63 4.52
N THR A 43 -5.65 -5.86 5.82
CA THR A 43 -6.18 -7.11 6.38
C THR A 43 -7.69 -7.14 6.18
N LEU A 44 -8.20 -8.17 5.50
CA LEU A 44 -9.64 -8.36 5.33
C LEU A 44 -10.27 -8.75 6.67
N ASN A 45 -11.39 -8.13 7.03
CA ASN A 45 -12.11 -8.53 8.23
C ASN A 45 -12.73 -9.91 8.04
N ARG A 46 -12.96 -10.62 9.15
CA ARG A 46 -13.57 -11.96 9.14
C ARG A 46 -14.95 -11.98 8.48
N PHE A 47 -15.69 -10.88 8.59
CA PHE A 47 -16.98 -10.71 7.93
C PHE A 47 -16.85 -10.64 6.41
N ASP A 48 -15.90 -9.83 5.91
CA ASP A 48 -15.62 -9.69 4.47
C ASP A 48 -15.23 -11.03 3.85
N LEU A 49 -14.38 -11.80 4.54
CA LEU A 49 -13.99 -13.15 4.10
C LEU A 49 -15.19 -14.09 3.98
N LYS A 50 -16.18 -13.98 4.88
CA LYS A 50 -17.38 -14.80 4.84
C LYS A 50 -18.27 -14.40 3.65
N LEU A 51 -18.42 -13.11 3.38
CA LEU A 51 -19.17 -12.65 2.21
C LEU A 51 -18.53 -13.11 0.89
N ILE A 52 -17.21 -12.96 0.77
CA ILE A 52 -16.48 -13.39 -0.44
C ILE A 52 -16.69 -14.88 -0.68
N ARG A 53 -16.58 -15.72 0.36
CA ARG A 53 -16.85 -17.17 0.26
C ARG A 53 -18.28 -17.46 -0.20
N ASN A 54 -19.27 -16.78 0.36
CA ASN A 54 -20.66 -16.97 -0.03
C ASN A 54 -20.89 -16.61 -1.50
N LYS A 55 -20.31 -15.50 -1.97
CA LYS A 55 -20.40 -15.09 -3.38
C LYS A 55 -19.70 -16.06 -4.32
N ILE A 56 -18.54 -16.58 -3.94
CA ILE A 56 -17.85 -17.62 -4.72
C ILE A 56 -18.74 -18.87 -4.83
N ASN A 57 -19.36 -19.30 -3.74
CA ASN A 57 -20.28 -20.44 -3.77
C ASN A 57 -21.48 -20.19 -4.68
N GLU A 58 -22.08 -19.00 -4.62
CA GLU A 58 -23.21 -18.61 -5.49
C GLU A 58 -22.84 -18.69 -6.98
N PHE A 59 -21.61 -18.33 -7.34
CA PHE A 59 -21.10 -18.48 -8.71
C PHE A 59 -21.12 -19.93 -9.19
N TYR A 60 -20.67 -20.86 -8.34
CA TYR A 60 -20.66 -22.28 -8.68
C TYR A 60 -22.05 -22.92 -8.65
N THR A 61 -22.93 -22.54 -7.70
CA THR A 61 -24.24 -23.17 -7.53
C THR A 61 -25.32 -22.60 -8.43
N VAL A 62 -25.41 -21.26 -8.52
CA VAL A 62 -26.50 -20.57 -9.25
C VAL A 62 -26.11 -20.36 -10.70
N ARG A 63 -24.92 -19.81 -10.95
CA ARG A 63 -24.47 -19.44 -12.30
C ARG A 63 -23.79 -20.59 -13.05
N LYS A 64 -23.27 -21.60 -12.34
CA LYS A 64 -22.48 -22.71 -12.89
C LYS A 64 -21.30 -22.23 -13.76
N GLU A 65 -20.73 -21.09 -13.41
CA GLU A 65 -19.57 -20.51 -14.10
C GLU A 65 -18.36 -20.51 -13.16
N ILE A 66 -17.16 -20.69 -13.72
CA ILE A 66 -15.91 -20.49 -12.97
C ILE A 66 -15.65 -18.98 -12.88
N PRO A 67 -15.71 -18.38 -11.68
CA PRO A 67 -15.51 -16.95 -11.55
C PRO A 67 -14.05 -16.60 -11.82
N THR A 68 -13.81 -15.77 -12.84
CA THR A 68 -12.51 -15.12 -13.00
C THR A 68 -12.33 -14.06 -11.92
N VAL A 69 -11.10 -13.87 -11.42
CA VAL A 69 -10.80 -12.88 -10.37
C VAL A 69 -11.32 -11.48 -10.71
N ILE A 70 -11.29 -11.07 -11.99
CA ILE A 70 -11.78 -9.76 -12.44
C ILE A 70 -13.30 -9.63 -12.27
N LYS A 71 -14.08 -10.65 -12.68
CA LYS A 71 -15.54 -10.69 -12.51
C LYS A 71 -15.92 -10.63 -11.04
N LEU A 72 -15.22 -11.41 -10.20
CA LEU A 72 -15.48 -11.43 -8.76
C LEU A 72 -15.18 -10.07 -8.14
N LEU A 73 -14.05 -9.44 -8.51
CA LEU A 73 -13.67 -8.12 -8.00
C LEU A 73 -14.69 -7.03 -8.36
N GLN A 74 -15.22 -7.05 -9.58
CA GLN A 74 -16.23 -6.09 -10.02
C GLN A 74 -17.51 -6.21 -9.19
N ILE A 75 -18.03 -7.43 -9.01
CA ILE A 75 -19.25 -7.66 -8.24
C ILE A 75 -19.05 -7.33 -6.77
N LEU A 76 -17.93 -7.72 -6.17
CA LEU A 76 -17.63 -7.38 -4.77
C LEU A 76 -17.53 -5.86 -4.54
N ARG A 77 -17.07 -5.10 -5.55
CA ARG A 77 -17.07 -3.63 -5.50
C ARG A 77 -18.47 -3.06 -5.58
N GLU A 78 -19.30 -3.58 -6.48
CA GLU A 78 -20.67 -3.11 -6.70
C GLU A 78 -21.61 -3.44 -5.51
N GLU A 79 -21.56 -4.67 -4.99
CA GLU A 79 -22.49 -5.13 -3.95
C GLU A 79 -22.04 -4.78 -2.52
N ILE A 80 -20.72 -4.77 -2.26
CA ILE A 80 -20.17 -4.74 -0.88
C ILE A 80 -19.25 -3.54 -0.68
N ASN A 81 -19.06 -2.68 -1.69
CA ASN A 81 -18.07 -1.59 -1.66
C ASN A 81 -16.67 -2.10 -1.28
N PHE A 82 -16.30 -3.27 -1.78
CA PHE A 82 -15.03 -3.90 -1.46
C PHE A 82 -13.84 -3.03 -1.86
N ASN A 83 -13.04 -2.61 -0.87
CA ASN A 83 -11.93 -1.67 -1.05
C ASN A 83 -10.55 -2.37 -1.16
N GLY A 84 -10.56 -3.67 -1.47
CA GLY A 84 -9.37 -4.47 -1.71
C GLY A 84 -8.94 -4.48 -3.17
N GLU A 85 -7.71 -4.95 -3.40
CA GLU A 85 -7.12 -5.09 -4.72
C GLU A 85 -7.19 -6.55 -5.21
N ARG A 86 -6.80 -6.78 -6.46
CA ARG A 86 -6.72 -8.14 -7.04
C ARG A 86 -5.89 -9.09 -6.18
N GLU A 87 -4.80 -8.60 -5.60
CA GLU A 87 -3.91 -9.36 -4.70
C GLU A 87 -4.57 -9.73 -3.37
N SER A 88 -5.67 -9.08 -2.98
CA SER A 88 -6.43 -9.45 -1.78
C SER A 88 -7.27 -10.71 -1.97
N LEU A 89 -7.49 -11.13 -3.22
CA LEU A 89 -8.25 -12.33 -3.59
C LEU A 89 -7.36 -13.50 -4.07
N ARG A 90 -6.04 -13.34 -3.95
CA ARG A 90 -5.06 -14.33 -4.41
C ARG A 90 -4.77 -15.38 -3.34
#